data_AF-A0A2S4L6D4-F1
#
_entry.id   AF-A0A2S4L6D4-F1
#
_cell.length_a   1.000
_cell.length_b   1.000
_cell.length_c   1.000
_cell.angle_alpha   90.00
_cell.angle_beta   90.00
_cell.angle_gamma   90.00
#
_symmetry.space_group_name_H-M   'P 1'
#
loop_
_entity.id
_entity.type
_entity.pdbx_description
1 polymer ?
#
loop_
_entity_poly.entity_id
_entity_poly.type
_entity_poly.pdbx_seq_one_letter_code
_entity_poly.pdbx_strand_id
1 'polypeptide(L)'
;MQSLTRTALGLAPLARVTPTRASAANRLQGRRRQFHLSAVGDAVIWTADGISSIHAAGVPWYLSIPLVAVGVNVSFRLPVQHYTRRLVGRRNELNPLVAAWGSRHAATVPRGRDEAAERVWRLRVAGLTETSRRRIYKAWGVQRWKTLAPFLSMLPFVVVSEALRRLCGAPMGWIGHRLGLANAERISSALADSSGLVDQSLAQGGCLWFADLTAMDPYYVLPLLCSALLARTSWGRLSKDQLRALLTIDASKTPKTPMSRVQTAIGRTLLLVPLLPLVFADLPSAIFLYWATAFGLNDVNESILERLVPKRTPKLKAVQKAPAALPYLRGTDPGVPTK
;
A
#
# COMPACT_ATOMS: atom_id res chain seq x y z
N MET A 1 -44.14 -76.65 -5.87
CA MET A 1 -44.47 -75.46 -5.08
C MET A 1 -43.29 -74.48 -5.15
N GLN A 2 -43.58 -73.25 -5.57
CA GLN A 2 -42.82 -72.00 -5.40
C GLN A 2 -41.46 -71.86 -6.11
N SER A 3 -41.52 -71.24 -7.30
CA SER A 3 -40.42 -70.55 -7.97
C SER A 3 -40.39 -69.09 -7.49
N LEU A 4 -39.21 -68.59 -7.11
CA LEU A 4 -38.96 -67.21 -6.68
C LEU A 4 -38.31 -66.44 -7.83
N THR A 5 -39.12 -65.83 -8.69
CA THR A 5 -38.69 -64.73 -9.57
C THR A 5 -39.00 -63.40 -8.88
N ARG A 6 -37.95 -62.73 -8.36
CA ARG A 6 -38.05 -61.38 -7.80
C ARG A 6 -38.05 -60.36 -8.95
N THR A 7 -39.22 -59.79 -9.20
CA THR A 7 -39.46 -58.69 -10.13
C THR A 7 -38.78 -57.41 -9.65
N ALA A 8 -38.02 -56.77 -10.53
CA ALA A 8 -37.46 -55.44 -10.30
C ALA A 8 -38.58 -54.39 -10.39
N LEU A 9 -38.92 -53.77 -9.27
CA LEU A 9 -39.77 -52.57 -9.20
C LEU A 9 -38.87 -51.34 -9.22
N GLY A 10 -39.08 -50.50 -10.24
CA GLY A 10 -38.30 -49.31 -10.52
C GLY A 10 -38.32 -48.29 -9.39
N LEU A 11 -37.13 -47.84 -9.00
CA LEU A 11 -36.94 -46.62 -8.22
C LEU A 11 -36.76 -45.46 -9.21
N ALA A 12 -37.82 -44.69 -9.40
CA ALA A 12 -37.79 -43.40 -10.06
C ALA A 12 -36.90 -42.41 -9.26
N PRO A 13 -36.16 -41.51 -9.92
CA PRO A 13 -35.34 -40.53 -9.24
C PRO A 13 -36.23 -39.54 -8.47
N LEU A 14 -35.97 -39.38 -7.18
CA LEU A 14 -36.58 -38.37 -6.31
C LEU A 14 -36.36 -36.99 -6.92
N ALA A 15 -37.43 -36.39 -7.43
CA ALA A 15 -37.46 -35.01 -7.89
C ALA A 15 -37.07 -34.10 -6.71
N ARG A 16 -35.94 -33.40 -6.86
CA ARG A 16 -35.50 -32.38 -5.92
C ARG A 16 -36.48 -31.21 -6.00
N VAL A 17 -37.36 -31.09 -5.01
CA VAL A 17 -38.24 -29.94 -4.83
C VAL A 17 -37.36 -28.71 -4.56
N THR A 18 -37.13 -27.91 -5.59
CA THR A 18 -36.65 -26.54 -5.45
C THR A 18 -37.74 -25.70 -4.81
N PRO A 19 -37.49 -25.01 -3.67
CA PRO A 19 -38.46 -24.08 -3.14
C PRO A 19 -38.62 -22.93 -4.14
N THR A 20 -39.82 -22.83 -4.71
CA THR A 20 -40.28 -21.67 -5.46
C THR A 20 -40.17 -20.46 -4.55
N ARG A 21 -39.21 -19.59 -4.88
CA ARG A 21 -38.97 -18.33 -4.20
C ARG A 21 -40.14 -17.41 -4.51
N ALA A 22 -41.19 -17.50 -3.69
CA ALA A 22 -42.29 -16.56 -3.72
C ALA A 22 -41.70 -15.14 -3.67
N SER A 23 -42.10 -14.33 -4.64
CA SER A 23 -41.73 -12.93 -4.79
C SER A 23 -42.24 -12.11 -3.61
N ALA A 24 -41.54 -12.20 -2.49
CA ALA A 24 -41.52 -11.15 -1.50
C ALA A 24 -40.72 -9.99 -2.12
N ALA A 25 -41.40 -9.19 -2.94
CA ALA A 25 -41.02 -7.82 -3.27
C ALA A 25 -41.10 -6.97 -1.98
N ASN A 26 -40.31 -7.37 -0.99
CA ASN A 26 -40.13 -6.62 0.22
C ASN A 26 -39.25 -5.44 -0.16
N ARG A 27 -39.72 -4.26 0.24
CA ARG A 27 -39.14 -2.93 0.00
C ARG A 27 -37.73 -2.85 0.56
N LEU A 28 -36.76 -3.47 -0.11
CA LEU A 28 -35.36 -3.08 0.00
C LEU A 28 -35.21 -1.83 -0.87
N GLN A 29 -35.83 -0.73 -0.42
CA GLN A 29 -35.27 0.58 -0.72
C GLN A 29 -33.80 0.48 -0.33
N GLY A 30 -32.95 0.37 -1.34
CA GLY A 30 -31.51 0.33 -1.14
C GLY A 30 -31.16 1.60 -0.38
N ARG A 31 -30.96 1.46 0.92
CA ARG A 31 -30.38 2.48 1.78
C ARG A 31 -28.93 2.60 1.32
N ARG A 32 -28.72 3.27 0.17
CA ARG A 32 -27.42 3.71 -0.30
C ARG A 32 -26.87 4.53 0.85
N ARG A 33 -25.87 4.01 1.55
CA ARG A 33 -25.13 4.78 2.53
C ARG A 33 -24.48 5.91 1.76
N GLN A 34 -25.09 7.09 1.82
CA GLN A 34 -24.49 8.32 1.34
C GLN A 34 -23.39 8.64 2.35
N PHE A 35 -22.14 8.31 2.00
CA PHE A 35 -21.00 8.82 2.76
C PHE A 35 -20.97 10.32 2.51
N HIS A 36 -21.43 11.10 3.49
CA HIS A 36 -21.40 12.55 3.40
C HIS A 36 -19.93 12.98 3.44
N LEU A 37 -19.47 13.58 2.33
CA LEU A 37 -18.15 14.19 2.22
C LEU A 37 -17.99 15.40 3.18
N SER A 38 -19.07 15.83 3.82
CA SER A 38 -19.07 16.82 4.91
C SER A 38 -18.09 16.44 6.03
N ALA A 39 -17.97 15.16 6.37
CA ALA A 39 -17.08 14.70 7.44
C ALA A 39 -15.60 15.04 7.19
N VAL A 40 -15.18 15.16 5.92
CA VAL A 40 -13.82 15.60 5.58
C VAL A 40 -13.69 17.10 5.74
N GLY A 41 -14.72 17.88 5.39
CA GLY A 41 -14.78 19.32 5.66
C GLY A 41 -14.76 19.62 7.15
N ASP A 42 -15.59 18.94 7.93
CA ASP A 42 -15.64 19.05 9.39
C ASP A 42 -14.27 18.72 10.02
N ALA A 43 -13.59 17.67 9.53
CA ALA A 43 -12.25 17.32 9.99
C ALA A 43 -11.21 18.41 9.68
N VAL A 44 -11.31 19.07 8.51
CA VAL A 44 -10.43 20.18 8.14
C VAL A 44 -10.68 21.40 9.04
N ILE A 45 -11.94 21.75 9.27
CA ILE A 45 -12.32 22.86 10.17
C ILE A 45 -11.82 22.59 11.58
N TRP A 46 -12.13 21.40 12.13
CA TRP A 46 -11.70 21.02 13.48
C TRP A 46 -10.18 20.99 13.62
N THR A 47 -9.47 20.59 12.56
CA THR A 47 -8.01 20.65 12.52
C THR A 47 -7.51 22.09 12.52
N ALA A 48 -8.11 22.99 11.74
CA ALA A 48 -7.76 24.40 11.71
C ALA A 48 -7.96 25.04 13.10
N ASP A 49 -9.13 24.85 13.71
CA ASP A 49 -9.45 25.31 15.06
C ASP A 49 -8.47 24.74 16.09
N GLY A 50 -8.15 23.44 15.97
CA GLY A 50 -7.16 22.79 16.82
C GLY A 50 -5.78 23.42 16.74
N ILE A 51 -5.28 23.70 15.53
CA ILE A 51 -3.99 24.37 15.33
C ILE A 51 -4.03 25.80 15.90
N SER A 52 -5.08 26.57 15.59
CA SER A 52 -5.27 27.93 16.12
C SER A 52 -5.39 27.94 17.64
N SER A 53 -5.99 26.92 18.27
CA SER A 53 -6.10 26.81 19.73
C SER A 53 -4.74 26.62 20.41
N ILE A 54 -3.82 25.88 19.78
CA ILE A 54 -2.44 25.72 20.26
C ILE A 54 -1.72 27.07 20.18
N HIS A 55 -1.94 27.83 19.10
CA HIS A 55 -1.39 29.18 18.99
C HIS A 55 -1.96 30.13 20.04
N ALA A 56 -3.28 30.11 20.26
CA ALA A 56 -3.96 30.91 21.28
C ALA A 56 -3.48 30.60 22.71
N ALA A 57 -2.95 29.40 22.95
CA ALA A 57 -2.31 29.04 24.22
C ALA A 57 -0.90 29.67 24.41
N GLY A 58 -0.45 30.51 23.48
CA GLY A 58 0.82 31.24 23.53
C GLY A 58 1.97 30.59 22.75
N VAL A 59 1.71 29.50 22.01
CA VAL A 59 2.75 28.84 21.21
C VAL A 59 2.89 29.54 19.85
N PRO A 60 4.08 30.00 19.44
CA PRO A 60 4.27 30.60 18.13
C PRO A 60 3.93 29.65 16.98
N TRP A 61 3.43 30.16 15.85
CA TRP A 61 3.01 29.34 14.70
C TRP A 61 4.09 28.40 14.19
N TYR A 62 5.35 28.85 14.15
CA TYR A 62 6.48 28.01 13.73
C TYR A 62 6.74 26.81 14.65
N LEU A 63 6.16 26.75 15.86
CA LEU A 63 6.17 25.59 16.76
C LEU A 63 4.82 24.85 16.79
N SER A 64 3.70 25.57 16.74
CA SER A 64 2.35 24.99 16.72
C SER A 64 2.16 24.02 15.56
N ILE A 65 2.66 24.39 14.36
CA ILE A 65 2.55 23.57 13.15
C ILE A 65 3.35 22.25 13.30
N PRO A 66 4.66 22.27 13.65
CA PRO A 66 5.40 21.05 13.96
C PRO A 66 4.77 20.20 15.08
N LEU A 67 4.23 20.83 16.13
CA LEU A 67 3.62 20.12 17.25
C LEU A 67 2.41 19.28 16.79
N VAL A 68 1.57 19.84 15.92
CA VAL A 68 0.45 19.13 15.30
C VAL A 68 0.95 17.96 14.45
N ALA A 69 2.03 18.16 13.69
CA ALA A 69 2.66 17.08 12.92
C ALA A 69 3.13 15.93 13.83
N VAL A 70 3.75 16.25 14.98
CA VAL A 70 4.14 15.27 15.99
C VAL A 70 2.92 14.52 16.53
N GLY A 71 1.86 15.24 16.91
CA GLY A 71 0.63 14.64 17.43
C GLY A 71 -0.03 13.67 16.44
N VAL A 72 -0.16 14.08 15.18
CA VAL A 72 -0.69 13.22 14.10
C VAL A 72 0.23 12.03 13.85
N ASN A 73 1.55 12.24 13.87
CA ASN A 73 2.52 11.19 13.64
C ASN A 73 2.44 10.09 14.71
N VAL A 74 2.44 10.48 15.99
CA VAL A 74 2.37 9.54 17.12
C VAL A 74 1.00 8.84 17.17
N SER A 75 -0.08 9.55 16.87
CA SER A 75 -1.45 9.00 17.00
C SER A 75 -1.84 8.08 15.84
N PHE A 76 -1.44 8.41 14.60
CA PHE A 76 -1.90 7.69 13.40
C PHE A 76 -0.77 6.97 12.69
N ARG A 77 0.28 7.72 12.32
CA ARG A 77 1.29 7.22 11.39
C ARG A 77 2.16 6.13 12.01
N LEU A 78 2.72 6.36 13.18
CA LEU A 78 3.61 5.42 13.87
C LEU A 78 2.91 4.10 14.20
N PRO A 79 1.69 4.07 14.77
CA PRO A 79 0.96 2.83 15.02
C PRO A 79 0.65 2.05 13.73
N VAL A 80 0.25 2.73 12.65
CA VAL A 80 0.00 2.10 11.34
C VAL A 80 1.28 1.52 10.75
N GLN A 81 2.39 2.26 10.83
CA GLN A 81 3.70 1.78 10.38
C GLN A 81 4.17 0.58 11.21
N HIS A 82 3.97 0.60 12.52
CA HIS A 82 4.26 -0.54 13.39
C HIS A 82 3.46 -1.80 13.00
N TYR A 83 2.15 -1.64 12.83
CA TYR A 83 1.27 -2.73 12.40
C TYR A 83 1.71 -3.33 11.07
N THR A 84 1.99 -2.49 10.08
CA THR A 84 2.35 -2.94 8.73
C THR A 84 3.71 -3.60 8.68
N ARG A 85 4.71 -3.10 9.43
CA ARG A 85 6.02 -3.76 9.56
C ARG A 85 5.90 -5.15 10.18
N ARG A 86 5.11 -5.30 11.26
CA ARG A 86 4.85 -6.63 11.86
C ARG A 86 4.18 -7.58 10.87
N LEU A 87 3.19 -7.09 10.13
CA LEU A 87 2.47 -7.85 9.12
C LEU A 87 3.37 -8.29 7.96
N VAL A 88 4.28 -7.43 7.49
CA VAL A 88 5.29 -7.79 6.47
C VAL A 88 6.28 -8.82 7.02
N GLY A 89 6.80 -8.61 8.24
CA GLY A 89 7.69 -9.57 8.90
C GLY A 89 7.07 -10.96 9.00
N ARG A 90 5.81 -11.04 9.44
CA ARG A 90 5.10 -12.32 9.56
C ARG A 90 4.86 -12.99 8.20
N ARG A 91 4.62 -12.23 7.13
CA ARG A 91 4.52 -12.81 5.79
C ARG A 91 5.86 -13.33 5.28
N ASN A 92 6.95 -12.64 5.58
CA ASN A 92 8.28 -13.09 5.19
C ASN A 92 8.61 -14.45 5.82
N GLU A 93 8.17 -14.70 7.05
CA GLU A 93 8.27 -16.02 7.71
C GLU A 93 7.42 -17.11 7.00
N LEU A 94 6.31 -16.74 6.34
CA LEU A 94 5.41 -17.66 5.63
C LEU A 94 5.77 -17.89 4.15
N ASN A 95 6.61 -17.03 3.55
CA ASN A 95 7.09 -17.19 2.18
C ASN A 95 7.61 -18.60 1.82
N PRO A 96 8.44 -19.27 2.65
CA PRO A 96 8.90 -20.64 2.35
C PRO A 96 7.77 -21.66 2.31
N LEU A 97 6.72 -21.52 3.13
CA LEU A 97 5.53 -22.38 3.06
C LEU A 97 4.78 -22.18 1.74
N VAL A 98 4.62 -20.92 1.32
CA VAL A 98 4.02 -20.61 0.02
C VAL A 98 4.85 -21.20 -1.13
N ALA A 99 6.19 -21.15 -1.02
CA ALA A 99 7.09 -21.75 -2.00
C ALA A 99 6.93 -23.27 -2.07
N ALA A 100 6.82 -23.97 -0.93
CA ALA A 100 6.60 -25.41 -0.87
C ALA A 100 5.25 -25.83 -1.49
N TRP A 101 4.19 -25.04 -1.30
CA TRP A 101 2.94 -25.25 -2.02
C TRP A 101 3.10 -25.04 -3.53
N GLY A 102 3.88 -24.03 -3.94
CA GLY A 102 4.20 -23.80 -5.34
C GLY A 102 4.92 -24.98 -5.99
N SER A 103 5.91 -25.57 -5.30
CA SER A 103 6.61 -26.76 -5.80
C SER A 103 5.70 -27.99 -5.88
N ARG A 104 4.81 -28.17 -4.90
CA ARG A 104 3.79 -29.23 -4.95
C ARG A 104 2.85 -29.06 -6.14
N HIS A 105 2.31 -27.86 -6.35
CA HIS A 105 1.43 -27.57 -7.49
C HIS A 105 2.14 -27.82 -8.82
N ALA A 106 3.41 -27.41 -8.94
CA ALA A 106 4.24 -27.66 -10.11
C ALA A 106 4.42 -29.16 -10.40
N ALA A 107 4.55 -30.00 -9.37
CA ALA A 107 4.65 -31.45 -9.53
C ALA A 107 3.32 -32.12 -9.92
N THR A 108 2.19 -31.59 -9.44
CA THR A 108 0.86 -32.17 -9.70
C THR A 108 0.26 -31.81 -11.06
N VAL A 109 0.63 -30.66 -11.63
CA VAL A 109 0.08 -30.20 -12.92
C VAL A 109 0.92 -30.81 -14.05
N PRO A 110 0.31 -31.56 -14.99
CA PRO A 110 1.02 -32.14 -16.12
C PRO A 110 1.77 -31.06 -16.92
N ARG A 111 3.06 -31.28 -17.14
CA ARG A 111 3.91 -30.36 -17.90
C ARG A 111 3.97 -30.82 -19.36
N GLY A 112 3.39 -30.02 -20.26
CA GLY A 112 3.52 -30.24 -21.70
C GLY A 112 4.93 -29.90 -22.20
N ARG A 113 5.30 -30.47 -23.35
CA ARG A 113 6.61 -30.26 -24.00
C ARG A 113 6.65 -29.00 -24.87
N ASP A 114 5.50 -28.53 -25.34
CA ASP A 114 5.41 -27.34 -26.21
C ASP A 114 5.56 -26.03 -25.43
N GLU A 115 6.10 -24.99 -26.07
CA GLU A 115 6.25 -23.67 -25.43
C GLU A 115 4.90 -23.09 -24.97
N ALA A 116 3.85 -23.26 -25.78
CA ALA A 116 2.51 -22.82 -25.44
C ALA A 116 1.96 -23.58 -24.22
N ALA A 117 2.17 -24.90 -24.19
CA ALA A 117 1.79 -25.75 -23.07
C ALA A 117 2.57 -25.40 -21.79
N GLU A 118 3.84 -25.04 -21.91
CA GLU A 118 4.65 -24.58 -20.78
C GLU A 118 4.17 -23.24 -20.23
N ARG A 119 3.80 -22.27 -21.09
CA ARG A 119 3.21 -20.99 -20.65
C ARG A 119 1.91 -21.23 -19.88
N VAL A 120 1.03 -22.07 -20.41
CA VAL A 120 -0.23 -22.43 -19.75
C VAL A 120 0.02 -23.12 -18.41
N TRP A 121 0.99 -24.05 -18.36
CA TRP A 121 1.41 -24.72 -17.14
C TRP A 121 1.87 -23.71 -16.08
N ARG A 122 2.74 -22.75 -16.44
CA ARG A 122 3.23 -21.70 -15.53
C ARG A 122 2.10 -20.85 -14.97
N LEU A 123 1.16 -20.42 -15.83
CA LEU A 123 -0.01 -19.64 -15.42
C LEU A 123 -0.92 -20.42 -14.47
N ARG A 124 -1.16 -21.70 -14.75
CA ARG A 124 -1.99 -22.57 -13.90
C ARG A 124 -1.35 -22.81 -12.54
N VAL A 125 -0.06 -23.14 -12.51
CA VAL A 125 0.71 -23.30 -11.26
C VAL A 125 0.71 -21.98 -10.46
N ALA A 126 0.89 -20.84 -11.12
CA ALA A 126 0.83 -19.53 -10.47
C ALA A 126 -0.55 -19.23 -9.85
N GLY A 127 -1.64 -19.53 -10.57
CA GLY A 127 -3.02 -19.36 -10.09
C GLY A 127 -3.35 -20.24 -8.88
N LEU A 128 -2.93 -21.51 -8.91
CA LEU A 128 -3.08 -22.43 -7.76
C LEU A 128 -2.25 -21.97 -6.57
N THR A 129 -1.02 -21.54 -6.80
CA THR A 129 -0.12 -21.01 -5.77
C THR A 129 -0.69 -19.75 -5.12
N GLU A 130 -1.29 -18.85 -5.90
CA GLU A 130 -1.95 -17.65 -5.37
C GLU A 130 -3.18 -17.99 -4.53
N THR A 131 -3.95 -19.00 -4.94
CA THR A 131 -5.10 -19.48 -4.16
C THR A 131 -4.64 -20.05 -2.81
N SER A 132 -3.61 -20.90 -2.81
CA SER A 132 -3.00 -21.42 -1.58
C SER A 132 -2.44 -20.28 -0.71
N ARG A 133 -1.75 -19.30 -1.30
CA ARG A 133 -1.23 -18.13 -0.60
C ARG A 133 -2.34 -17.35 0.09
N ARG A 134 -3.46 -17.09 -0.60
CA ARG A 134 -4.61 -16.39 -0.01
C ARG A 134 -5.19 -17.14 1.18
N ARG A 135 -5.29 -18.48 1.10
CA ARG A 135 -5.76 -19.33 2.22
C ARG A 135 -4.80 -19.26 3.40
N ILE A 136 -3.49 -19.42 3.17
CA ILE A 136 -2.45 -19.31 4.21
C ILE A 136 -2.52 -17.94 4.88
N TYR A 137 -2.55 -16.87 4.09
CA TYR A 137 -2.57 -15.50 4.64
C TYR A 137 -3.88 -15.20 5.38
N LYS A 138 -5.01 -15.77 4.95
CA LYS A 138 -6.28 -15.66 5.67
C LYS A 138 -6.21 -16.39 7.02
N ALA A 139 -5.67 -17.62 7.04
CA ALA A 139 -5.54 -18.42 8.25
C ALA A 139 -4.63 -17.75 9.30
N TRP A 140 -3.54 -17.11 8.86
CA TRP A 140 -2.61 -16.38 9.73
C TRP A 140 -2.97 -14.90 9.94
N GLY A 141 -4.11 -14.42 9.42
CA GLY A 141 -4.56 -13.03 9.61
C GLY A 141 -3.71 -11.95 8.92
N VAL A 142 -2.87 -12.31 7.94
CA VAL A 142 -1.91 -11.43 7.23
C VAL A 142 -2.33 -11.14 5.79
N GLN A 143 -3.61 -10.85 5.56
CA GLN A 143 -4.18 -10.61 4.22
C GLN A 143 -3.48 -9.44 3.49
N ARG A 144 -3.29 -9.54 2.16
CA ARG A 144 -2.55 -8.56 1.33
C ARG A 144 -3.08 -7.13 1.39
N TRP A 145 -4.40 -6.96 1.41
CA TRP A 145 -5.02 -5.64 1.43
C TRP A 145 -4.65 -4.82 2.68
N LYS A 146 -4.29 -5.47 3.80
CA LYS A 146 -3.81 -4.79 5.03
C LYS A 146 -2.49 -4.05 4.83
N THR A 147 -1.74 -4.36 3.76
CA THR A 147 -0.53 -3.59 3.39
C THR A 147 -0.87 -2.21 2.85
N LEU A 148 -2.14 -1.97 2.48
CA LEU A 148 -2.62 -0.67 2.05
C LEU A 148 -2.93 0.26 3.24
N ALA A 149 -2.80 -0.21 4.48
CA ALA A 149 -3.01 0.61 5.67
C ALA A 149 -2.18 1.91 5.72
N PRO A 150 -0.94 2.01 5.21
CA PRO A 150 -0.22 3.29 5.15
C PRO A 150 -0.94 4.35 4.32
N PHE A 151 -1.76 3.98 3.33
CA PHE A 151 -2.57 4.96 2.61
C PHE A 151 -3.62 5.62 3.50
N LEU A 152 -4.10 4.91 4.54
CA LEU A 152 -4.99 5.51 5.53
C LEU A 152 -4.28 6.58 6.37
N SER A 153 -2.98 6.41 6.63
CA SER A 153 -2.17 7.44 7.31
C SER A 153 -1.91 8.69 6.46
N MET A 154 -2.22 8.64 5.15
CA MET A 154 -2.18 9.81 4.28
C MET A 154 -3.37 10.75 4.51
N LEU A 155 -4.48 10.26 5.08
CA LEU A 155 -5.68 11.08 5.28
C LEU A 155 -5.42 12.26 6.24
N PRO A 156 -4.87 12.06 7.46
CA PRO A 156 -4.51 13.18 8.33
C PRO A 156 -3.51 14.14 7.67
N PHE A 157 -2.60 13.62 6.83
CA PHE A 157 -1.64 14.46 6.12
C PHE A 157 -2.31 15.44 5.15
N VAL A 158 -3.28 14.96 4.39
CA VAL A 158 -4.07 15.80 3.47
C VAL A 158 -4.96 16.77 4.25
N VAL A 159 -5.61 16.31 5.32
CA VAL A 159 -6.50 17.14 6.17
C VAL A 159 -5.72 18.31 6.78
N VAL A 160 -4.56 18.07 7.39
CA VAL A 160 -3.72 19.14 7.97
C VAL A 160 -3.19 20.08 6.89
N SER A 161 -2.78 19.54 5.73
CA SER A 161 -2.30 20.38 4.62
C SER A 161 -3.41 21.30 4.10
N GLU A 162 -4.64 20.80 3.99
CA GLU A 162 -5.79 21.60 3.58
C GLU A 162 -6.23 22.61 4.65
N ALA A 163 -6.17 22.24 5.95
CA ALA A 163 -6.43 23.15 7.05
C ALA A 163 -5.45 24.33 7.07
N LEU A 164 -4.15 24.07 6.96
CA LEU A 164 -3.13 25.12 6.87
C LEU A 164 -3.29 25.99 5.63
N ARG A 165 -3.60 25.37 4.49
CA ARG A 165 -3.84 26.09 3.24
C ARG A 165 -4.98 27.11 3.37
N ARG A 166 -6.03 26.77 4.10
CA ARG A 166 -7.17 27.65 4.38
C ARG A 166 -6.86 28.73 5.39
N LEU A 167 -6.13 28.39 6.45
CA LEU A 167 -5.64 29.35 7.43
C LEU A 167 -4.79 30.43 6.75
N CYS A 168 -4.00 30.06 5.74
CA CYS A 168 -3.21 30.98 4.92
C CYS A 168 -4.03 31.74 3.85
N GLY A 169 -5.33 31.47 3.67
CA GLY A 169 -6.15 32.13 2.66
C GLY A 169 -5.86 31.77 1.19
N ALA A 170 -5.18 30.65 0.92
CA ALA A 170 -4.84 30.27 -0.45
C ALA A 170 -6.08 29.76 -1.24
N PRO A 171 -6.29 30.18 -2.51
CA PRO A 171 -7.52 29.93 -3.27
C PRO A 171 -7.83 28.44 -3.50
N MET A 172 -9.11 28.05 -3.39
CA MET A 172 -9.59 26.66 -3.30
C MET A 172 -9.21 25.73 -4.47
N GLY A 173 -8.97 24.43 -4.19
CA GLY A 173 -9.09 23.35 -5.18
C GLY A 173 -7.81 22.77 -5.80
N TRP A 174 -6.61 23.24 -5.42
CA TRP A 174 -5.40 22.94 -6.21
C TRP A 174 -4.84 21.50 -6.06
N ILE A 175 -4.81 20.94 -4.84
CA ILE A 175 -4.29 19.58 -4.59
C ILE A 175 -5.21 18.50 -5.17
N GLY A 176 -6.53 18.73 -5.17
CA GLY A 176 -7.48 17.84 -5.82
C GLY A 176 -7.39 17.91 -7.35
N HIS A 177 -7.38 19.13 -7.90
CA HIS A 177 -7.50 19.36 -9.34
C HIS A 177 -6.24 19.01 -10.15
N ARG A 178 -5.02 19.27 -9.62
CA ARG A 178 -3.76 18.99 -10.35
C ARG A 178 -3.14 17.62 -10.08
N LEU A 179 -3.49 16.96 -8.97
CA LEU A 179 -2.96 15.63 -8.62
C LEU A 179 -3.81 14.47 -9.18
N GLY A 180 -4.87 14.75 -9.94
CA GLY A 180 -5.67 13.74 -10.64
C GLY A 180 -6.40 12.74 -9.74
N LEU A 181 -6.68 13.11 -8.48
CA LEU A 181 -7.49 12.28 -7.59
C LEU A 181 -8.94 12.28 -8.13
N ALA A 182 -9.39 11.16 -8.69
CA ALA A 182 -10.65 11.02 -9.44
C ALA A 182 -11.96 11.34 -8.68
N ASN A 183 -11.89 11.89 -7.45
CA ASN A 183 -13.01 12.39 -6.66
C ASN A 183 -12.83 13.86 -6.21
N ALA A 184 -11.84 14.57 -6.77
CA ALA A 184 -11.44 15.91 -6.35
C ALA A 184 -12.57 16.95 -6.44
N GLU A 185 -13.44 16.90 -7.44
CA GLU A 185 -14.54 17.88 -7.56
C GLU A 185 -15.54 17.79 -6.41
N ARG A 186 -15.92 16.57 -6.00
CA ARG A 186 -16.88 16.37 -4.89
C ARG A 186 -16.26 16.66 -3.53
N ILE A 187 -14.96 16.39 -3.40
CA ILE A 187 -14.19 16.77 -2.20
C ILE A 187 -14.07 18.28 -2.14
N SER A 188 -13.71 18.94 -3.24
CA SER A 188 -13.53 20.40 -3.33
C SER A 188 -14.83 21.19 -3.15
N SER A 189 -15.98 20.67 -3.62
CA SER A 189 -17.28 21.34 -3.43
C SER A 189 -17.82 21.21 -2.00
N ALA A 190 -17.68 20.03 -1.37
CA ALA A 190 -18.00 19.86 0.06
C ALA A 190 -17.06 20.68 0.97
N LEU A 191 -15.85 20.95 0.48
CA LEU A 191 -14.84 21.74 1.15
C LEU A 191 -15.01 23.26 0.89
N ALA A 192 -15.66 23.68 -0.19
CA ALA A 192 -15.83 25.10 -0.56
C ALA A 192 -16.65 25.92 0.45
N ASP A 193 -17.56 25.26 1.18
CA ASP A 193 -18.46 25.87 2.17
C ASP A 193 -17.76 26.41 3.44
N SER A 194 -16.44 26.22 3.57
CA SER A 194 -15.66 26.62 4.76
C SER A 194 -14.55 27.63 4.47
N SER A 195 -14.78 28.51 3.48
CA SER A 195 -13.82 29.53 3.00
C SER A 195 -13.54 30.71 3.98
N GLY A 196 -14.02 30.64 5.22
CA GLY A 196 -13.90 31.71 6.22
C GLY A 196 -12.80 31.55 7.28
N LEU A 197 -11.89 30.59 7.15
CA LEU A 197 -10.91 30.21 8.19
C LEU A 197 -9.59 30.98 8.15
N VAL A 198 -9.51 32.14 7.50
CA VAL A 198 -8.23 32.86 7.35
C VAL A 198 -7.78 33.45 8.69
N ASP A 199 -6.54 33.17 9.09
CA ASP A 199 -5.95 33.72 10.31
C ASP A 199 -4.78 34.64 9.96
N GLN A 200 -4.96 35.94 10.21
CA GLN A 200 -3.98 36.97 9.85
C GLN A 200 -2.69 36.87 10.66
N SER A 201 -2.72 36.25 11.84
CA SER A 201 -1.53 36.11 12.71
C SER A 201 -0.46 35.19 12.12
N LEU A 202 -0.80 34.37 11.12
CA LEU A 202 0.17 33.57 10.37
C LEU A 202 1.12 34.43 9.54
N ALA A 203 0.70 35.61 9.08
CA ALA A 203 1.53 36.48 8.25
C ALA A 203 2.76 37.01 9.00
N GLN A 204 2.71 37.06 10.33
CA GLN A 204 3.85 37.42 11.20
C GLN A 204 4.28 36.25 12.10
N GLY A 205 3.75 35.05 11.88
CA GLY A 205 3.95 33.88 12.73
C GLY A 205 5.19 33.04 12.39
N GLY A 206 5.91 33.39 11.33
CA GLY A 206 7.08 32.66 10.87
C GLY A 206 8.35 32.93 11.67
N CYS A 207 9.45 32.34 11.24
CA CYS A 207 10.75 32.58 11.84
C CYS A 207 11.88 32.56 10.79
N LEU A 208 13.05 33.08 11.17
CA LEU A 208 14.24 33.11 10.32
C LEU A 208 13.98 33.81 8.96
N TRP A 209 14.17 33.10 7.84
CA TRP A 209 13.99 33.64 6.48
C TRP A 209 12.56 33.51 5.94
N PHE A 210 11.68 32.80 6.66
CA PHE A 210 10.27 32.59 6.29
C PHE A 210 9.35 33.29 7.29
N ALA A 211 9.50 34.61 7.44
CA ALA A 211 8.74 35.41 8.41
C ALA A 211 7.22 35.37 8.17
N ASP A 212 6.81 35.36 6.90
CA ASP A 212 5.41 35.23 6.49
C ASP A 212 5.09 33.77 6.15
N LEU A 213 4.23 33.15 6.96
CA LEU A 213 3.80 31.75 6.76
C LEU A 213 2.75 31.59 5.66
N THR A 214 2.09 32.68 5.26
CA THR A 214 1.04 32.71 4.23
C THR A 214 1.60 32.87 2.83
N ALA A 215 2.77 33.50 2.70
CA ALA A 215 3.49 33.64 1.44
C ALA A 215 4.35 32.41 1.09
N MET A 216 4.71 32.30 -0.19
CA MET A 216 5.73 31.36 -0.68
C MET A 216 7.09 31.64 0.01
N ASP A 217 7.89 30.59 0.22
CA ASP A 217 9.26 30.74 0.72
C ASP A 217 10.11 31.57 -0.26
N PRO A 218 10.60 32.76 0.13
CA PRO A 218 11.36 33.65 -0.76
C PRO A 218 12.64 33.02 -1.33
N TYR A 219 13.23 32.06 -0.62
CA TYR A 219 14.51 31.45 -0.96
C TYR A 219 14.39 29.97 -1.37
N TYR A 220 13.17 29.42 -1.43
CA TYR A 220 12.90 28.02 -1.77
C TYR A 220 13.60 26.97 -0.86
N VAL A 221 14.08 27.38 0.31
CA VAL A 221 14.83 26.52 1.23
C VAL A 221 13.94 25.42 1.82
N LEU A 222 12.71 25.75 2.21
CA LEU A 222 11.73 24.81 2.77
C LEU A 222 11.27 23.77 1.74
N PRO A 223 10.88 24.13 0.49
CA PRO A 223 10.63 23.16 -0.57
C PRO A 223 11.83 22.22 -0.84
N LEU A 224 13.05 22.77 -0.89
CA LEU A 224 14.29 21.99 -1.06
C LEU A 224 14.53 21.03 0.11
N LEU A 225 14.32 21.49 1.34
CA LEU A 225 14.42 20.65 2.54
C LEU A 225 13.42 19.49 2.50
N CYS A 226 12.16 19.77 2.16
CA CYS A 226 11.13 18.74 1.98
C CYS A 226 11.53 17.72 0.91
N SER A 227 12.05 18.20 -0.22
CA SER A 227 12.57 17.37 -1.31
C SER A 227 13.70 16.45 -0.83
N ALA A 228 14.67 16.99 -0.09
CA ALA A 228 15.79 16.22 0.46
C ALA A 228 15.34 15.14 1.45
N LEU A 229 14.40 15.46 2.35
CA LEU A 229 13.84 14.49 3.30
C LEU A 229 13.06 13.37 2.59
N LEU A 230 12.27 13.71 1.57
CA LEU A 230 11.60 12.72 0.73
C LEU A 230 12.59 11.87 -0.07
N ALA A 231 13.65 12.46 -0.63
CA ALA A 231 14.70 11.75 -1.34
C ALA A 231 15.39 10.75 -0.43
N ARG A 232 15.75 11.15 0.79
CA ARG A 232 16.35 10.29 1.80
C ARG A 232 15.48 9.07 2.12
N THR A 233 14.18 9.29 2.36
CA THR A 233 13.24 8.19 2.68
C THR A 233 12.93 7.28 1.48
N SER A 234 12.76 7.85 0.29
CA SER A 234 12.34 7.11 -0.91
C SER A 234 13.51 6.38 -1.57
N TRP A 235 14.64 7.06 -1.79
CA TRP A 235 15.83 6.50 -2.43
C TRP A 235 16.66 5.67 -1.45
N GLY A 236 16.69 6.02 -0.15
CA GLY A 236 17.41 5.26 0.87
C GLY A 236 16.90 3.82 1.05
N ARG A 237 15.67 3.53 0.59
CA ARG A 237 15.10 2.17 0.60
C ARG A 237 15.50 1.33 -0.61
N LEU A 238 16.06 1.92 -1.66
CA LEU A 238 16.47 1.23 -2.88
C LEU A 238 17.93 0.81 -2.78
N SER A 239 18.26 -0.42 -3.22
CA SER A 239 19.67 -0.80 -3.37
C SER A 239 20.29 -0.03 -4.54
N LYS A 240 21.63 0.14 -4.52
CA LYS A 240 22.36 0.82 -5.61
C LYS A 240 22.07 0.18 -6.97
N ASP A 241 21.91 -1.14 -7.01
CA ASP A 241 21.61 -1.88 -8.23
C ASP A 241 20.17 -1.67 -8.71
N GLN A 242 19.21 -1.57 -7.78
CA GLN A 242 17.82 -1.24 -8.10
C GLN A 242 17.72 0.19 -8.64
N LEU A 243 18.42 1.15 -8.01
CA LEU A 243 18.44 2.54 -8.46
C LEU A 243 19.05 2.64 -9.87
N ARG A 244 20.20 2.00 -10.10
CA ARG A 244 20.82 1.92 -11.43
C ARG A 244 19.88 1.30 -12.45
N ALA A 245 19.23 0.18 -12.13
CA ALA A 245 18.29 -0.48 -13.02
C ALA A 245 17.07 0.38 -13.39
N LEU A 246 16.56 1.17 -12.43
CA LEU A 246 15.43 2.08 -12.67
C LEU A 246 15.82 3.28 -13.55
N LEU A 247 17.03 3.80 -13.38
CA LEU A 247 17.58 4.91 -14.15
C LEU A 247 18.06 4.49 -15.54
N THR A 248 18.53 3.25 -15.72
CA THR A 248 18.93 2.75 -17.03
C THR A 248 17.72 2.59 -17.94
N ILE A 249 17.84 3.14 -19.15
CA ILE A 249 16.91 2.86 -20.25
C ILE A 249 17.37 1.55 -20.87
N ASP A 250 16.89 0.46 -20.29
CA ASP A 250 17.19 -0.90 -20.75
C ASP A 250 16.56 -1.13 -22.14
N ALA A 251 17.37 -0.97 -23.19
CA ALA A 251 17.02 -1.23 -24.59
C ALA A 251 17.03 -2.73 -24.93
N SER A 252 17.26 -3.62 -23.94
CA SER A 252 17.33 -5.05 -24.19
C SER A 252 15.99 -5.60 -24.68
N LYS A 253 16.03 -6.33 -25.80
CA LYS A 253 14.90 -7.05 -26.41
C LYS A 253 14.45 -8.28 -25.59
N THR A 254 14.59 -8.25 -24.26
CA THR A 254 14.13 -9.33 -23.40
C THR A 254 12.65 -9.11 -23.06
N PRO A 255 11.75 -10.07 -23.35
CA PRO A 255 10.33 -9.90 -23.09
C PRO A 255 10.05 -9.86 -21.57
N LYS A 256 9.98 -8.64 -21.02
CA LYS A 256 9.59 -8.41 -19.62
C LYS A 256 8.11 -8.75 -19.43
N THR A 257 7.81 -9.56 -18.40
CA THR A 257 6.43 -9.87 -17.99
C THR A 257 5.64 -8.58 -17.69
N PRO A 258 4.32 -8.54 -17.92
CA PRO A 258 3.53 -7.33 -17.68
C PRO A 258 3.65 -6.83 -16.22
N MET A 259 3.75 -7.75 -15.26
CA MET A 259 3.95 -7.41 -13.85
C MET A 259 5.29 -6.72 -13.59
N SER A 260 6.38 -7.15 -14.25
CA SER A 260 7.68 -6.48 -14.13
C SER A 260 7.71 -5.09 -14.78
N ARG A 261 6.93 -4.87 -15.86
CA ARG A 261 6.76 -3.54 -16.45
C ARG A 261 6.06 -2.58 -15.49
N VAL A 262 4.98 -3.04 -14.86
CA VAL A 262 4.26 -2.27 -13.83
C VAL A 262 5.17 -1.96 -12.64
N GLN A 263 5.94 -2.91 -12.15
CA GLN A 263 6.90 -2.68 -11.06
C GLN A 263 7.98 -1.66 -11.43
N THR A 264 8.50 -1.72 -12.66
CA THR A 264 9.50 -0.75 -13.16
C THR A 264 8.89 0.64 -13.28
N ALA A 265 7.66 0.75 -13.78
CA ALA A 265 6.94 2.01 -13.88
C ALA A 265 6.71 2.62 -12.48
N ILE A 266 6.21 1.83 -11.53
CA ILE A 266 6.03 2.27 -10.13
C ILE A 266 7.36 2.72 -9.52
N GLY A 267 8.44 1.96 -9.74
CA GLY A 267 9.77 2.31 -9.25
C GLY A 267 10.26 3.64 -9.81
N ARG A 268 10.10 3.88 -11.12
CA ARG A 268 10.45 5.15 -11.76
C ARG A 268 9.58 6.31 -11.28
N THR A 269 8.28 6.11 -11.13
CA THR A 269 7.40 7.13 -10.54
C THR A 269 7.84 7.48 -9.13
N LEU A 270 8.22 6.48 -8.31
CA LEU A 270 8.72 6.71 -6.95
C LEU A 270 10.02 7.53 -6.92
N LEU A 271 10.87 7.43 -7.95
CA LEU A 271 12.08 8.25 -8.06
C LEU A 271 11.78 9.75 -8.28
N LEU A 272 10.64 10.08 -8.87
CA LEU A 272 10.23 11.47 -9.13
C LEU A 272 9.48 12.11 -7.96
N VAL A 273 9.00 11.31 -7.00
CA VAL A 273 8.25 11.82 -5.83
C VAL A 273 8.99 12.91 -5.05
N PRO A 274 10.32 12.84 -4.81
CA PRO A 274 11.05 13.91 -4.14
C PRO A 274 11.01 15.26 -4.87
N LEU A 275 10.72 15.30 -6.17
CA LEU A 275 10.59 16.56 -6.91
C LEU A 275 9.25 17.26 -6.64
N LEU A 276 8.29 16.56 -6.03
CA LEU A 276 6.95 17.08 -5.76
C LEU A 276 6.98 18.41 -5.00
N PRO A 277 7.68 18.58 -3.86
CA PRO A 277 7.69 19.85 -3.14
C PRO A 277 8.20 21.04 -3.96
N LEU A 278 9.12 20.81 -4.90
CA LEU A 278 9.67 21.85 -5.77
C LEU A 278 8.69 22.27 -6.85
N VAL A 279 7.91 21.33 -7.40
CA VAL A 279 6.85 21.64 -8.37
C VAL A 279 5.73 22.47 -7.74
N PHE A 280 5.54 22.32 -6.43
CA PHE A 280 4.51 23.03 -5.66
C PHE A 280 5.06 24.21 -4.85
N ALA A 281 6.25 24.72 -5.22
CA ALA A 281 6.96 25.74 -4.45
C ALA A 281 6.15 27.01 -4.18
N ASP A 282 5.18 27.35 -5.04
CA ASP A 282 4.27 28.49 -4.90
C ASP A 282 3.30 28.40 -3.70
N LEU A 283 3.30 27.29 -2.95
CA LEU A 283 2.47 27.13 -1.76
C LEU A 283 2.95 28.00 -0.59
N PRO A 284 2.03 28.38 0.33
CA PRO A 284 2.37 28.98 1.61
C PRO A 284 3.46 28.20 2.35
N SER A 285 4.44 28.90 2.91
CA SER A 285 5.56 28.31 3.63
C SER A 285 5.12 27.51 4.88
N ALA A 286 3.95 27.81 5.46
CA ALA A 286 3.28 27.00 6.49
C ALA A 286 3.15 25.52 6.11
N ILE A 287 2.75 25.24 4.86
CA ILE A 287 2.54 23.88 4.38
C ILE A 287 3.87 23.15 4.28
N PHE A 288 4.93 23.82 3.82
CA PHE A 288 6.25 23.23 3.76
C PHE A 288 6.88 23.02 5.13
N LEU A 289 6.62 23.90 6.11
CA LEU A 289 7.05 23.68 7.49
C LEU A 289 6.41 22.41 8.08
N TYR A 290 5.11 22.22 7.82
CA TYR A 290 4.38 21.01 8.17
C TYR A 290 4.98 19.78 7.47
N TRP A 291 5.22 19.86 6.16
CA TRP A 291 5.77 18.77 5.37
C TRP A 291 7.18 18.38 5.80
N ALA A 292 8.06 19.35 6.03
CA ALA A 292 9.43 19.12 6.50
C ALA A 292 9.40 18.36 7.83
N THR A 293 8.55 18.78 8.77
CA THR A 293 8.38 18.08 10.05
C THR A 293 7.82 16.67 9.84
N ALA A 294 6.77 16.51 9.04
CA ALA A 294 6.16 15.21 8.77
C ALA A 294 7.11 14.23 8.05
N PHE A 295 7.96 14.70 7.14
CA PHE A 295 8.96 13.88 6.47
C PHE A 295 10.13 13.55 7.39
N GLY A 296 10.62 14.50 8.18
CA GLY A 296 11.64 14.25 9.20
C GLY A 296 11.18 13.23 10.24
N LEU A 297 9.93 13.33 10.70
CA LEU A 297 9.33 12.36 11.62
C LEU A 297 9.22 10.96 11.01
N ASN A 298 9.12 10.84 9.68
CA ASN A 298 9.16 9.54 9.04
C ASN A 298 10.52 8.86 9.25
N ASP A 299 11.64 9.59 9.09
CA ASP A 299 12.98 9.05 9.34
C ASP A 299 13.17 8.62 10.79
N VAL A 300 12.65 9.43 11.72
CA VAL A 300 12.65 9.11 13.15
C VAL A 300 11.84 7.85 13.41
N ASN A 301 10.62 7.74 12.87
CA ASN A 301 9.79 6.54 13.01
C ASN A 301 10.49 5.31 12.45
N GLU A 302 11.14 5.42 11.29
CA GLU A 302 11.85 4.30 10.69
C GLU A 302 12.96 3.79 11.61
N SER A 303 13.73 4.71 12.21
CA SER A 303 14.78 4.42 13.20
C SER A 303 14.22 3.78 14.47
N ILE A 304 13.12 4.31 15.00
CA ILE A 304 12.43 3.74 16.17
C ILE A 304 11.94 2.32 15.86
N LEU A 305 11.28 2.15 14.71
CA LEU A 305 10.68 0.88 14.33
C LEU A 305 11.72 -0.19 13.96
N GLU A 306 12.92 0.19 13.53
CA GLU A 306 14.02 -0.75 13.34
C GLU A 306 14.48 -1.36 14.67
N ARG A 307 14.46 -0.56 15.74
CA ARG A 307 14.74 -1.04 17.09
C ARG A 307 13.58 -1.87 17.65
N LEU A 308 12.32 -1.44 17.45
CA LEU A 308 11.14 -2.11 17.99
C LEU A 308 10.75 -3.41 17.27
N VAL A 309 11.00 -3.50 15.96
CA VAL A 309 10.66 -4.67 15.13
C VAL A 309 11.88 -5.10 14.32
N PRO A 310 12.87 -5.78 14.95
CA PRO A 310 14.04 -6.27 14.24
C PRO A 310 13.66 -7.22 13.11
N LYS A 311 14.44 -7.20 12.03
CA LYS A 311 14.27 -8.12 10.89
C LYS A 311 14.51 -9.55 11.37
N ARG A 312 13.44 -10.32 11.56
CA ARG A 312 13.52 -11.74 11.90
C ARG A 312 13.99 -12.52 10.68
N THR A 313 15.05 -13.30 10.83
CA THR A 313 15.43 -14.29 9.84
C THR A 313 14.32 -15.33 9.72
N PRO A 314 13.87 -15.69 8.50
CA PRO A 314 12.84 -16.70 8.33
C PRO A 314 13.32 -18.03 8.92
N LYS A 315 12.60 -18.55 9.91
CA LYS A 315 12.94 -19.84 10.56
C LYS A 315 12.83 -21.02 9.59
N LEU A 316 11.93 -20.89 8.62
CA LEU A 316 11.72 -21.88 7.57
C LEU A 316 12.64 -21.54 6.39
N LYS A 317 13.53 -22.47 6.03
CA LYS A 317 14.33 -22.36 4.79
C LYS A 317 13.50 -22.91 3.64
N ALA A 318 13.54 -22.25 2.48
CA ALA A 318 13.03 -22.87 1.27
C ALA A 318 13.91 -24.08 0.96
N VAL A 319 13.32 -25.27 0.87
CA VAL A 319 14.05 -26.46 0.43
C VAL A 319 14.50 -26.20 -0.99
N GLN A 320 15.81 -26.00 -1.18
CA GLN A 320 16.37 -26.00 -2.53
C GLN A 320 16.11 -27.39 -3.10
N LYS A 321 15.56 -27.44 -4.31
CA LYS A 321 15.24 -28.68 -5.00
C LYS A 321 16.48 -29.57 -4.95
N ALA A 322 16.41 -30.70 -4.23
CA ALA A 322 17.52 -31.65 -4.22
C ALA A 322 17.83 -31.99 -5.69
N PRO A 323 19.11 -32.01 -6.09
CA PRO A 323 19.46 -32.46 -7.43
C PRO A 323 18.79 -33.82 -7.64
N ALA A 324 18.19 -34.02 -8.82
CA ALA A 324 17.58 -35.30 -9.16
C ALA A 324 18.63 -36.36 -8.87
N ALA A 325 18.36 -37.26 -7.91
CA ALA A 325 19.27 -38.34 -7.60
C ALA A 325 19.53 -39.06 -8.93
N LEU A 326 20.76 -38.92 -9.45
CA LEU A 326 21.18 -39.70 -10.59
C LEU A 326 20.92 -41.17 -10.20
N PRO A 327 20.29 -41.97 -11.07
CA PRO A 327 20.07 -43.38 -10.76
C PRO A 327 21.42 -43.95 -10.38
N TYR A 328 21.51 -44.50 -9.16
CA TYR A 328 22.70 -45.15 -8.65
C TYR A 328 23.14 -46.16 -9.71
N LEU A 329 24.22 -45.87 -10.45
CA LEU A 329 24.81 -46.85 -11.36
C LEU A 329 25.26 -47.98 -10.44
N ARG A 330 24.49 -49.06 -10.41
CA ARG A 330 24.88 -50.31 -9.77
C ARG A 330 26.20 -50.69 -10.41
N GLY A 331 27.28 -50.65 -9.63
CA GLY A 331 28.60 -51.06 -10.11
C GLY A 331 28.49 -52.40 -10.81
N THR A 332 29.07 -52.49 -12.01
CA THR A 332 29.26 -53.77 -12.68
C THR A 332 30.12 -54.65 -11.77
N ASP A 333 29.54 -55.69 -11.18
CA ASP A 333 30.30 -56.71 -10.49
C ASP A 333 31.29 -57.35 -11.50
N PRO A 334 32.61 -57.36 -11.22
CA PRO A 334 33.62 -57.91 -12.13
C PRO A 334 33.65 -59.45 -12.12
N GLY A 335 32.51 -60.13 -11.95
CA GLY A 335 32.47 -61.54 -11.60
C GLY A 335 31.43 -62.42 -12.30
N VAL A 336 30.70 -61.93 -13.30
CA VAL A 336 29.71 -62.77 -14.01
C VAL A 336 30.22 -63.07 -15.44
N PRO A 337 30.70 -64.30 -15.72
CA PRO A 337 30.99 -64.72 -17.08
C PRO A 337 29.68 -64.85 -17.85
N THR A 338 29.56 -64.08 -18.92
CA THR A 338 28.52 -64.25 -19.94
C THR A 338 28.68 -65.62 -20.60
N LYS A 339 27.64 -66.45 -20.53
CA LYS A 339 27.44 -67.56 -21.46
C LYS A 339 26.76 -67.08 -22.72
#